data_AF-A0A2P1DV46-F1
#
_entry.id   AF-A0A2P1DV46-F1
#
_cell.length_a   1.000
_cell.length_b   1.000
_cell.length_c   1.000
_cell.angle_alpha   90.00
_cell.angle_beta   90.00
_cell.angle_gamma   90.00
#
_symmetry.space_group_name_H-M   'P 1'
#
loop_
_entity.id
_entity.type
_entity.pdbx_description
1 polymer ?
#
loop_
_entity_poly.entity_id
_entity_poly.type
_entity_poly.pdbx_seq_one_letter_code
_entity_poly.pdbx_strand_id
1 'polypeptide(L)'
;MPSASHDFELTAGPLSSNLIYATRPSVVDEDALYEALREKRIRGAVIDTWYRYPEAGEKICPPATRPFADLDNVVMTPHAAGWTEELEARRISAIVANVTRFISGDALLDIYLRA
;
A
#
# COMPACT_ATOMS: atom_id res chain seq x y z
N MET A 1 -6.36 7.38 21.08
CA MET A 1 -7.65 6.93 20.52
C MET A 1 -7.33 5.74 19.65
N PRO A 2 -7.88 4.54 19.89
CA PRO A 2 -7.60 3.41 19.01
C PRO A 2 -8.28 3.71 17.67
N SER A 3 -7.48 3.85 16.61
CA SER A 3 -8.00 3.95 15.25
C SER A 3 -8.71 2.63 14.95
N ALA A 4 -9.98 2.69 14.57
CA ALA A 4 -10.74 1.53 14.15
C ALA A 4 -10.00 0.85 12.97
N SER A 5 -9.33 -0.26 13.26
CA SER A 5 -9.01 -1.26 12.26
C SER A 5 -10.34 -1.66 11.66
N HIS A 6 -10.54 -1.37 10.38
CA HIS A 6 -11.63 -2.00 9.66
C HIS A 6 -11.20 -3.47 9.57
N ASP A 7 -11.79 -4.32 10.40
CA ASP A 7 -11.62 -5.76 10.31
C ASP A 7 -12.16 -6.17 8.93
N PHE A 8 -11.30 -6.22 7.92
CA PHE A 8 -11.61 -6.91 6.70
C PHE A 8 -11.71 -8.39 7.08
N GLU A 9 -12.93 -8.86 7.35
CA GLU A 9 -13.23 -10.23 7.75
C GLU A 9 -12.79 -11.18 6.62
N LEU A 10 -11.56 -11.65 6.68
CA LEU A 10 -11.02 -12.73 5.83
C LEU A 10 -11.65 -14.09 6.17
N THR A 11 -12.72 -14.12 6.96
CA THR A 11 -13.41 -15.31 7.47
C THR A 11 -14.33 -15.99 6.45
N ALA A 12 -14.57 -15.42 5.26
CA ALA A 12 -15.60 -15.97 4.35
C ALA A 12 -15.38 -15.82 2.83
N GLY A 13 -14.14 -15.69 2.35
CA GLY A 13 -13.90 -15.78 0.90
C GLY A 13 -14.09 -17.23 0.43
N PRO A 14 -14.87 -17.54 -0.64
CA PRO A 14 -14.84 -18.88 -1.22
C PRO A 14 -13.42 -19.24 -1.67
N LEU A 15 -13.05 -20.53 -1.66
CA LEU A 15 -11.72 -21.05 -2.06
C LEU A 15 -11.27 -20.60 -3.46
N SER A 16 -12.17 -20.06 -4.28
CA SER A 16 -11.93 -19.49 -5.60
C SER A 16 -11.50 -18.02 -5.60
N SER A 17 -11.53 -17.34 -4.46
CA SER A 17 -11.34 -15.89 -4.36
C SER A 17 -9.86 -15.51 -4.37
N ASN A 18 -9.49 -14.50 -5.15
CA ASN A 18 -8.18 -13.85 -5.07
C ASN A 18 -8.35 -12.46 -4.43
N LEU A 19 -7.45 -12.11 -3.51
CA LEU A 19 -7.37 -10.75 -2.95
C LEU A 19 -6.40 -9.91 -3.79
N ILE A 20 -6.81 -8.68 -4.14
CA ILE A 20 -5.92 -7.67 -4.72
C ILE A 20 -5.81 -6.53 -3.72
N TYR A 21 -4.60 -6.24 -3.26
CA TYR A 21 -4.34 -5.27 -2.21
C TYR A 21 -3.28 -4.27 -2.62
N ALA A 22 -3.72 -3.07 -2.99
CA ALA A 22 -2.85 -1.97 -3.44
C ALA A 22 -3.14 -0.66 -2.69
N THR A 23 -3.50 -0.75 -1.41
CA THR A 23 -3.97 0.40 -0.62
C THR A 23 -2.98 0.81 0.48
N ARG A 24 -3.31 0.66 1.76
CA ARG A 24 -2.44 0.99 2.90
C ARG A 24 -2.28 -0.27 3.73
N PRO A 25 -1.07 -0.64 4.18
CA PRO A 25 -0.82 -1.90 4.88
C PRO A 25 -1.69 -2.10 6.12
N SER A 26 -2.12 -1.02 6.77
CA SER A 26 -2.98 -1.06 7.96
C SER A 26 -4.45 -1.44 7.72
N VAL A 27 -4.86 -1.62 6.46
CA VAL A 27 -6.26 -1.98 6.12
C VAL A 27 -6.55 -3.46 6.34
N VAL A 28 -5.54 -4.32 6.19
CA VAL A 28 -5.68 -5.76 6.36
C VAL A 28 -4.67 -6.22 7.40
N ASP A 29 -5.13 -6.93 8.44
CA ASP A 29 -4.24 -7.51 9.45
C ASP A 29 -3.27 -8.52 8.83
N GLU A 30 -1.97 -8.35 9.11
CA GLU A 30 -0.90 -9.14 8.50
C GLU A 30 -1.00 -10.62 8.87
N ASP A 31 -1.27 -10.90 10.14
CA ASP A 31 -1.33 -12.25 10.69
C ASP A 31 -2.56 -12.98 10.14
N ALA A 32 -3.73 -12.33 10.16
CA ALA A 32 -4.97 -12.88 9.62
C ALA A 32 -4.85 -13.20 8.13
N LEU A 33 -4.20 -12.33 7.34
CA LEU A 33 -3.97 -12.54 5.92
C LEU A 33 -3.01 -13.70 5.66
N TYR A 34 -1.88 -13.72 6.36
CA TYR A 34 -0.90 -14.80 6.23
C TYR A 34 -1.53 -16.16 6.54
N GLU A 35 -2.28 -16.27 7.64
CA GLU A 35 -2.95 -17.51 8.04
C GLU A 35 -4.01 -17.94 7.01
N ALA A 36 -4.82 -17.00 6.50
CA ALA A 36 -5.82 -17.31 5.47
C ALA A 36 -5.21 -17.84 4.17
N LEU A 37 -4.04 -17.33 3.77
CA LEU A 37 -3.31 -17.78 2.59
C LEU A 37 -2.61 -19.12 2.82
N ARG A 38 -1.95 -19.28 3.97
CA ARG A 38 -1.27 -20.53 4.37
C ARG A 38 -2.23 -21.71 4.49
N GLU A 39 -3.40 -21.47 5.07
CA GLU A 39 -4.48 -22.47 5.19
C GLU A 39 -5.29 -22.63 3.89
N LYS A 40 -4.96 -21.86 2.86
CA LYS A 40 -5.69 -21.81 1.58
C LYS A 40 -7.18 -21.53 1.73
N ARG A 41 -7.60 -20.80 2.79
CA ARG A 41 -8.98 -20.27 2.93
C ARG A 41 -9.33 -19.31 1.81
N ILE A 42 -8.33 -18.56 1.33
CA ILE A 42 -8.39 -17.81 0.07
C ILE A 42 -7.38 -18.39 -0.93
N ARG A 43 -7.69 -18.28 -2.23
CA ARG A 43 -6.89 -18.91 -3.29
C ARG A 43 -5.49 -18.35 -3.36
N GLY A 44 -5.37 -17.03 -3.20
CA GLY A 44 -4.12 -16.30 -3.30
C GLY A 44 -4.30 -14.81 -3.17
N ALA A 45 -3.19 -14.08 -3.13
CA ALA A 45 -3.18 -12.63 -3.02
C ALA A 45 -2.12 -11.98 -3.91
N VAL A 46 -2.45 -10.80 -4.44
CA VAL A 46 -1.49 -9.86 -5.03
C VAL A 46 -1.43 -8.62 -4.14
N ILE A 47 -0.26 -8.31 -3.61
CA ILE A 47 -0.05 -7.28 -2.58
C ILE A 47 0.99 -6.26 -3.07
N ASP A 48 0.59 -5.02 -3.28
CA ASP A 48 1.53 -3.95 -3.67
C ASP A 48 2.06 -3.16 -2.47
N THR A 49 1.30 -3.06 -1.38
CA THR A 49 1.73 -2.28 -0.22
C THR A 49 2.32 -3.17 0.86
N TRP A 50 3.55 -2.85 1.26
CA TRP A 50 4.31 -3.61 2.23
C TRP A 50 3.89 -3.29 3.65
N TYR A 51 3.89 -4.29 4.52
CA TYR A 51 3.70 -4.13 5.96
C TYR A 51 4.91 -3.48 6.62
N ARG A 52 6.11 -3.70 6.05
CA ARG A 52 7.35 -3.05 6.44
C ARG A 52 8.00 -2.33 5.26
N TYR A 53 8.35 -1.06 5.45
CA TYR A 53 9.16 -0.29 4.50
C TYR A 53 10.60 -0.14 5.01
N PRO A 54 11.59 0.04 4.12
CA PRO A 54 12.97 0.28 4.53
C PRO A 54 13.10 1.53 5.41
N GLU A 55 13.84 1.42 6.50
CA GLU A 55 14.18 2.58 7.33
C GLU A 55 15.37 3.37 6.75
N ALA A 56 15.60 4.57 7.27
CA ALA A 56 16.71 5.41 6.84
C ALA A 56 18.06 4.68 7.04
N GLY A 57 18.75 4.40 5.94
CA GLY A 57 20.02 3.66 5.94
C GLY A 57 19.88 2.18 5.55
N GLU A 58 18.68 1.63 5.52
CA GLU A 58 18.42 0.30 4.99
C GLU A 58 18.19 0.37 3.47
N LYS A 59 18.97 -0.40 2.69
CA LYS A 59 18.76 -0.52 1.24
C LYS A 59 17.75 -1.62 0.88
N ILE A 60 17.67 -2.65 1.70
CA ILE A 60 16.87 -3.85 1.46
C ILE A 60 16.27 -4.29 2.79
N CYS A 61 14.96 -4.49 2.82
CA CYS A 61 14.27 -5.13 3.93
C CYS A 61 13.23 -6.12 3.38
N PRO A 62 12.81 -7.13 4.18
CA PRO A 62 11.61 -7.89 3.88
C PRO A 62 10.37 -6.98 3.80
N PRO A 63 9.38 -7.30 2.95
CA PRO A 63 8.18 -6.48 2.79
C PRO A 63 7.19 -6.61 3.97
N ALA A 64 7.42 -7.56 4.87
CA ALA A 64 6.54 -7.92 5.96
C ALA A 64 7.30 -8.65 7.07
N THR A 65 6.68 -8.80 8.24
CA THR A 65 7.19 -9.62 9.35
C THR A 65 6.99 -11.09 9.06
N ARG A 66 5.85 -11.44 8.46
CA ARG A 66 5.48 -12.80 8.05
C ARG A 66 6.18 -13.17 6.74
N PRO A 67 6.59 -14.44 6.58
CA PRO A 67 7.36 -14.88 5.42
C PRO A 67 6.43 -15.17 4.23
N PHE A 68 5.75 -14.16 3.69
CA PHE A 68 4.89 -14.31 2.52
C PHE A 68 5.62 -14.91 1.30
N ALA A 69 6.94 -14.76 1.22
CA ALA A 69 7.77 -15.36 0.18
C ALA A 69 7.79 -16.90 0.20
N ASP A 70 7.43 -17.52 1.33
CA ASP A 70 7.35 -18.98 1.47
C ASP A 70 6.03 -19.55 0.92
N LEU A 71 5.05 -18.68 0.58
CA LEU A 71 3.75 -19.08 0.09
C LEU A 71 3.72 -19.14 -1.44
N ASP A 72 3.22 -20.23 -2.00
CA ASP A 72 3.12 -20.47 -3.45
C ASP A 72 1.99 -19.69 -4.13
N ASN A 73 1.12 -19.07 -3.34
CA ASN A 73 -0.10 -18.39 -3.78
C ASN A 73 -0.09 -16.88 -3.51
N VAL A 74 1.09 -16.28 -3.36
CA VAL A 74 1.25 -14.84 -3.10
C VAL A 74 2.23 -14.20 -4.08
N VAL A 75 1.86 -13.03 -4.59
CA VAL A 75 2.76 -12.15 -5.34
C VAL A 75 2.81 -10.80 -4.64
N MET A 76 4.01 -10.29 -4.37
CA MET A 76 4.20 -8.96 -3.80
C MET A 76 5.01 -8.05 -4.72
N THR A 77 4.62 -6.78 -4.81
CA THR A 77 5.35 -5.73 -5.55
C THR A 77 5.77 -4.59 -4.60
N PRO A 78 6.87 -3.86 -4.88
CA PRO A 78 7.44 -2.87 -3.95
C PRO A 78 6.73 -1.50 -4.00
N HIS A 79 5.44 -1.44 -3.67
CA HIS A 79 4.63 -0.21 -3.73
C HIS A 79 4.75 0.49 -5.10
N ALA A 80 4.58 -0.30 -6.14
CA ALA A 80 4.86 0.04 -7.52
C ALA A 80 3.58 0.28 -8.34
N ALA A 81 2.39 -0.08 -7.86
CA ALA A 81 1.16 -0.09 -8.65
C ALA A 81 0.76 1.29 -9.18
N GLY A 82 1.19 2.37 -8.51
CA GLY A 82 0.92 3.74 -8.94
C GLY A 82 1.91 4.28 -9.99
N TRP A 83 3.05 3.61 -10.22
CA TRP A 83 4.12 4.12 -11.08
C TRP A 83 3.81 3.92 -12.56
N THR A 84 3.87 5.02 -13.31
CA THR A 84 3.76 5.07 -14.78
C THR A 84 4.86 5.97 -15.31
N GLU A 85 5.21 5.83 -16.60
CA GLU A 85 6.24 6.66 -17.24
C GLU A 85 5.89 8.17 -17.14
N GLU A 86 4.60 8.51 -17.24
CA GLU A 86 4.13 9.89 -17.20
C GLU A 86 3.97 10.44 -15.77
N LEU A 87 3.94 9.58 -14.75
CA LEU A 87 3.67 9.99 -13.37
C LEU A 87 4.69 11.00 -12.88
N GLU A 88 5.97 10.77 -13.13
CA GLU A 88 7.05 11.59 -12.60
C GLU A 88 6.95 13.02 -13.13
N ALA A 89 6.80 13.18 -14.45
CA ALA A 89 6.64 14.49 -15.09
C ALA A 89 5.40 15.23 -14.56
N ARG A 90 4.25 14.54 -14.46
CA ARG A 90 3.01 15.13 -13.92
C ARG A 90 3.16 15.55 -12.47
N ARG A 91 3.78 14.71 -11.64
CA ARG A 91 4.00 14.96 -10.20
C ARG A 91 4.91 16.17 -9.99
N ILE A 92 6.04 16.22 -10.69
CA ILE A 92 6.98 17.35 -10.60
C ILE A 92 6.29 18.63 -11.04
N SER A 93 5.55 18.61 -12.15
CA SER A 93 4.82 19.78 -12.64
C SER A 93 3.82 20.32 -11.61
N ALA A 94 3.04 19.45 -10.96
CA ALA A 94 2.10 19.83 -9.92
C ALA A 94 2.79 20.42 -8.67
N ILE A 95 3.92 19.84 -8.25
CA ILE A 95 4.71 20.35 -7.13
C ILE A 95 5.26 21.74 -7.44
N VAL A 96 5.90 21.91 -8.60
CA VAL A 96 6.48 23.19 -9.02
C VAL A 96 5.39 24.26 -9.11
N ALA A 97 4.24 23.96 -9.72
CA ALA A 97 3.13 24.90 -9.84
C ALA A 97 2.63 25.39 -8.47
N ASN A 98 2.56 24.51 -7.47
CA ASN A 98 2.14 24.86 -6.12
C ASN A 98 3.20 25.64 -5.35
N VAL A 99 4.49 25.27 -5.46
CA VAL A 99 5.59 26.01 -4.84
C VAL A 99 5.69 27.43 -5.40
N THR A 100 5.58 27.60 -6.72
CA THR A 100 5.58 28.93 -7.35
C THR A 100 4.42 29.78 -6.83
N ARG A 101 3.20 29.24 -6.79
CA ARG A 101 2.03 29.95 -6.24
C ARG A 101 2.22 30.35 -4.79
N PHE A 102 2.76 29.46 -3.97
CA PHE A 102 3.07 29.74 -2.57
C PHE A 102 4.01 30.94 -2.43
N ILE A 103 5.09 30.97 -3.21
CA ILE A 103 6.08 32.07 -3.18
C ILE A 103 5.46 33.39 -3.68
N SER A 104 4.60 33.33 -4.69
CA SER A 104 3.93 34.51 -5.27
C SER A 104 2.76 35.04 -4.44
N GLY A 105 2.34 34.31 -3.38
CA GLY A 105 1.15 34.66 -2.60
C GLY A 105 -0.18 34.33 -3.30
N ASP A 106 -0.13 33.54 -4.37
CA ASP A 106 -1.31 33.08 -5.09
C ASP A 106 -2.03 31.95 -4.35
N ALA A 107 -3.30 31.74 -4.69
CA ALA A 107 -4.07 30.62 -4.18
C ALA A 107 -3.44 29.27 -4.61
N LEU A 108 -3.19 28.40 -3.64
CA LEU A 108 -2.67 27.06 -3.87
C LEU A 108 -3.71 26.17 -4.57
N LEU A 109 -3.21 25.21 -5.35
CA LEU A 109 -3.96 24.14 -5.99
C LEU A 109 -3.97 22.91 -5.09
N ASP A 110 -5.00 22.07 -5.20
CA ASP A 110 -5.08 20.74 -4.56
C ASP A 110 -4.83 20.74 -3.04
N ILE A 111 -5.38 21.74 -2.34
CA ILE A 111 -5.27 21.89 -0.89
C ILE A 111 -6.31 21.02 -0.17
N TYR A 112 -5.84 20.02 0.59
CA TYR A 112 -6.68 19.08 1.34
C TYR A 112 -6.86 19.45 2.82
N LEU A 113 -6.00 20.32 3.35
CA LEU A 113 -6.11 20.85 4.71
C LEU A 113 -5.97 22.37 4.64
N ARG A 114 -6.95 23.08 5.20
CA ARG A 114 -6.83 24.51 5.52
C ARG A 114 -6.72 24.62 7.04
N ALA A 115 -5.71 25.35 7.49
CA ALA A 115 -5.57 25.73 8.89
C ALA A 115 -6.58 26.83 9.26
#